data_AF-A0A1Y2JQD8-F1
#
_entry.id   AF-A0A1Y2JQD8-F1
#
_cell.length_a   1.000
_cell.length_b   1.000
_cell.length_c   1.000
_cell.angle_alpha   90.00
_cell.angle_beta   90.00
_cell.angle_gamma   90.00
#
_symmetry.space_group_name_H-M   'P 1'
#
loop_
_entity.id
_entity.type
_entity.pdbx_description
1 polymer ?
#
loop_
_entity_poly.entity_id
_entity_poly.type
_entity_poly.pdbx_seq_one_letter_code
_entity_poly.pdbx_strand_id
1 'polypeptide(L)' 'MADCVIVRAYGRQLDQLRAEAFRIARGRQIDWWIDRGDKGTHFCFESAEAKQAFTSMCDNFAVPYVEA' A
#
# COMPACT_ATOMS: atom_id res chain seq x y z
N MET A 1 3.13 -13.93 7.84
CA MET A 1 3.73 -13.34 6.62
C MET A 1 2.88 -12.15 6.29
N ALA A 2 3.43 -10.95 6.34
CA ALA A 2 2.67 -9.75 5.99
C ALA A 2 2.71 -9.57 4.47
N ASP A 3 1.59 -9.20 3.88
CA ASP A 3 1.47 -8.97 2.45
C ASP A 3 1.84 -7.52 2.17
N CYS A 4 3.08 -7.30 1.75
CA CYS A 4 3.64 -5.96 1.59
C CYS A 4 3.84 -5.57 0.12
N VAL A 5 3.72 -4.27 -0.16
CA VAL A 5 4.13 -3.69 -1.44
C VAL A 5 4.99 -2.45 -1.21
N ILE A 6 6.06 -2.31 -1.97
CA ILE A 6 6.97 -1.18 -1.92
C ILE A 6 6.54 -0.17 -2.97
N VAL A 7 6.31 1.07 -2.55
CA VAL A 7 5.90 2.15 -3.43
C VAL A 7 6.91 3.29 -3.39
N ARG A 8 7.28 3.78 -4.58
CA ARG A 8 8.16 4.95 -4.74
C ARG A 8 7.34 6.20 -5.00
N ALA A 9 6.69 6.69 -3.95
CA ALA A 9 5.90 7.91 -3.97
C ALA A 9 6.34 8.87 -2.86
N TYR A 10 6.17 10.17 -3.09
CA TYR A 10 6.60 11.22 -2.16
C TYR A 10 5.55 12.32 -2.02
N GLY A 11 5.63 13.07 -0.91
CA GLY A 11 4.75 14.21 -0.64
C GLY A 11 3.26 13.86 -0.76
N ARG A 12 2.52 14.69 -1.50
CA ARG A 12 1.06 14.56 -1.67
C ARG A 12 0.62 13.21 -2.23
N GLN A 13 1.40 12.63 -3.14
CA GLN A 13 1.08 11.32 -3.72
C GLN A 13 1.18 10.22 -2.67
N LEU A 14 2.17 10.31 -1.79
CA LEU A 14 2.31 9.36 -0.68
C LEU A 14 1.15 9.50 0.33
N ASP A 15 0.71 10.72 0.61
CA ASP A 15 -0.44 10.95 1.49
C ASP A 15 -1.75 10.42 0.91
N GLN A 16 -1.94 10.52 -0.41
CA GLN A 16 -3.07 9.90 -1.10
C GLN A 16 -3.04 8.36 -0.96
N LEU A 17 -1.88 7.75 -1.18
CA LEU A 17 -1.72 6.29 -1.03
C LEU A 17 -2.01 5.83 0.40
N ARG A 18 -1.60 6.60 1.41
CA ARG A 18 -1.95 6.32 2.82
C ARG A 18 -3.45 6.33 3.06
N ALA A 19 -4.15 7.32 2.50
CA ALA A 19 -5.60 7.41 2.64
C ALA A 19 -6.31 6.21 1.97
N GLU A 20 -5.84 5.77 0.81
CA GLU A 20 -6.41 4.61 0.13
C GLU A 20 -6.11 3.30 0.85
N ALA A 21 -4.88 3.11 1.36
CA ALA A 21 -4.54 1.96 2.19
C ALA A 21 -5.44 1.87 3.43
N PHE A 22 -5.64 3.00 4.12
CA PHE A 22 -6.57 3.08 5.25
C PHE A 22 -8.01 2.71 4.85
N ARG A 23 -8.49 3.21 3.70
CA ARG A 23 -9.84 2.90 3.21
C ARG A 23 -10.00 1.41 2.93
N ILE A 24 -9.02 0.77 2.28
CA ILE A 24 -9.04 -0.65 1.95
C ILE A 24 -9.03 -1.49 3.24
N ALA A 25 -8.11 -1.19 4.16
CA ALA A 25 -7.99 -1.90 5.44
C ALA A 25 -9.29 -1.79 6.26
N ARG A 26 -9.85 -0.58 6.37
CA ARG A 26 -11.11 -0.33 7.07
C ARG A 26 -12.28 -1.07 6.41
N GLY A 27 -12.38 -1.09 5.08
CA GLY A 27 -13.43 -1.80 4.35
C GLY A 27 -13.40 -3.31 4.57
N ARG A 28 -12.21 -3.85 4.90
CA ARG A 28 -11.97 -5.29 5.12
C ARG A 28 -11.83 -5.67 6.60
N GLN A 29 -11.92 -4.70 7.52
CA GLN A 29 -11.73 -4.90 8.96
C GLN A 29 -10.41 -5.58 9.34
N ILE A 30 -9.33 -5.18 8.66
CA ILE A 30 -7.97 -5.67 8.92
C ILE A 30 -7.06 -4.52 9.34
N ASP A 31 -5.95 -4.85 9.98
CA ASP A 31 -4.90 -3.88 10.22
C ASP A 31 -3.99 -3.72 9.00
N TRP A 32 -3.33 -2.57 8.97
CA TRP A 32 -2.31 -2.22 7.98
C TRP A 32 -1.29 -1.31 8.64
N TRP A 33 -0.07 -1.32 8.13
CA TRP A 33 0.99 -0.46 8.62
C TRP A 33 1.95 -0.10 7.51
N ILE A 34 2.84 0.84 7.83
CA ILE A 34 3.85 1.32 6.91
C ILE A 34 5.21 1.13 7.55
N ASP A 35 6.11 0.52 6.78
CA ASP A 35 7.52 0.51 7.09
C ASP A 35 8.28 1.43 6.12
N ARG A 36 9.26 2.16 6.63
CA ARG A 36 10.18 2.93 5.79
C ARG A 36 11.35 2.01 5.43
N GLY A 37 11.54 1.75 4.15
CA GLY A 37 12.68 0.99 3.64
C GLY A 37 13.56 1.85 2.73
N ASP A 38 14.79 1.38 2.50
CA ASP A 38 15.76 2.07 1.63
C ASP A 38 15.27 2.20 0.18
N LYS A 39 14.35 1.33 -0.26
CA LYS A 39 13.84 1.27 -1.64
C LYS A 39 12.52 2.02 -1.86
N GLY A 40 11.94 2.58 -0.80
CA GLY A 40 10.64 3.26 -0.83
C GLY A 40 9.82 3.05 0.44
N THR A 41 8.54 3.43 0.37
CA THR A 41 7.61 3.20 1.48
C THR A 41 6.95 1.84 1.31
N HIS A 42 7.02 0.99 2.33
CA HIS A 42 6.40 -0.33 2.32
C HIS A 42 4.99 -0.21 2.91
N PHE A 43 3.98 -0.61 2.16
CA PHE A 43 2.60 -0.71 2.62
C PHE A 43 2.30 -2.18 2.89
N CYS A 44 2.05 -2.52 4.14
CA CYS A 44 1.83 -3.89 4.58
C CYS A 44 0.39 -4.07 5.07
N PHE A 45 -0.21 -5.20 4.68
CA PHE A 45 -1.56 -5.59 5.06
C PHE A 45 -1.54 -6.99 5.67
N GLU A 46 -2.50 -7.27 6.55
CA GLU A 46 -2.71 -8.62 7.09
C GLU A 46 -3.34 -9.61 6.08
N SER A 47 -3.76 -9.12 4.91
CA SER A 47 -4.47 -9.89 3.90
C SER A 47 -3.90 -9.68 2.50
N ALA A 48 -3.63 -10.78 1.80
CA ALA A 48 -3.24 -10.80 0.40
C ALA A 48 -4.27 -10.11 -0.52
N GLU A 49 -5.56 -10.24 -0.22
CA GLU A 49 -6.61 -9.57 -1.00
C GLU A 49 -6.59 -8.06 -0.83
N ALA A 50 -6.23 -7.57 0.36
CA ALA A 50 -6.06 -6.14 0.60
C ALA A 50 -4.83 -5.58 -0.12
N LYS A 51 -3.72 -6.33 -0.11
CA LYS A 51 -2.55 -6.01 -0.95
C LYS A 51 -2.94 -5.95 -2.42
N GLN A 52 -3.68 -6.93 -2.94
CA GLN A 52 -4.10 -6.96 -4.34
C GLN A 52 -5.04 -5.79 -4.71
N ALA A 53 -5.95 -5.42 -3.81
CA ALA A 53 -6.78 -4.23 -4.00
C ALA A 53 -5.93 -2.95 -4.04
N PHE A 54 -4.90 -2.87 -3.18
CA PHE A 54 -3.98 -1.75 -3.14
C PHE A 54 -3.07 -1.67 -4.38
N THR A 55 -2.57 -2.79 -4.89
CA THR A 55 -1.77 -2.81 -6.14
C THR A 55 -2.61 -2.42 -7.35
N SER A 56 -3.86 -2.90 -7.43
CA SER A 56 -4.81 -2.49 -8.48
C SER A 56 -5.08 -0.97 -8.46
N MET A 57 -5.14 -0.38 -7.26
CA MET A 57 -5.25 1.06 -7.09
C MET A 57 -3.96 1.79 -7.53
N CYS A 58 -2.78 1.24 -7.23
CA CYS A 58 -1.51 1.78 -7.72
C CYS A 58 -1.44 1.78 -9.25
N ASP A 59 -1.90 0.71 -9.91
CA ASP A 59 -1.98 0.64 -11.38
C ASP A 59 -2.88 1.74 -11.95
N ASN A 60 -4.05 1.97 -11.34
CA ASN A 60 -4.97 3.03 -11.76
C ASN A 60 -4.39 4.45 -11.62
N PHE A 61 -3.53 4.68 -10.62
CA PHE A 61 -2.84 5.96 -10.44
C PHE A 61 -1.50 6.05 -11.18
N ALA A 62 -1.15 5.05 -11.99
CA ALA A 62 0.16 4.92 -12.65
C ALA A 62 1.34 5.04 -11.67
N VAL A 63 1.16 4.50 -10.46
CA VAL A 63 2.16 4.49 -9.40
C VAL A 63 2.99 3.21 -9.51
N PRO A 64 4.31 3.29 -9.73
CA PRO A 64 5.16 2.11 -9.78
C PRO A 64 5.31 1.49 -8.38
N TYR A 65 5.11 0.17 -8.32
CA TYR A 65 5.27 -0.62 -7.10
C TYR A 65 6.08 -1.90 -7.33
N VAL A 66 6.58 -2.48 -6.25
CA VAL A 66 7.27 -3.78 -6.23
C VAL A 66 6.67 -4.63 -5.11
N GLU A 67 6.25 -5.85 -5.42
CA GLU A 67 5.78 -6.79 -4.40
C GLU A 67 6.95 -7.27 -3.52
N ALA A 68 6.71 -7.36 -2.20
CA ALA A 68 7.72 -7.72 -1.19
C ALA A 68 7.29 -8.91 -0.35
#